data_AF-A0A7J5H4X1-F1
#
_entry.id   AF-A0A7J5H4X1-F1
#
_cell.length_a   1.000
_cell.length_b   1.000
_cell.length_c   1.000
_cell.angle_alpha   90.00
_cell.angle_beta   90.00
_cell.angle_gamma   90.00
#
_symmetry.space_group_name_H-M   'P 1'
#
loop_
_entity.id
_entity.type
_entity.pdbx_description
1 polymer ?
#
loop_
_entity_poly.entity_id
_entity_poly.type
_entity_poly.pdbx_seq_one_letter_code
_entity_poly.pdbx_strand_id
1 'polypeptide(L)'
;MLTAISGSMNAQQNQTQDLPLPAIPATLRTPHERASYLLAHFWDSMSFDDTLRSRNPGFMEQNLVNYLSLFPHAPAEARTEAVHLLMQRAEADKPAYLLLAELAEKYLYTIGSPMQSEEHFIPFLEAIAHTPLLNDTEKSRPRFLL
;
A
#
# COMPACT_ATOMS: atom_id res chain seq x y z
N MET A 1 -42.70 24.27 -9.82
CA MET A 1 -42.16 23.36 -10.84
C MET A 1 -40.64 23.43 -10.80
N LEU A 2 -40.04 22.34 -10.31
CA LEU A 2 -38.68 21.79 -10.43
C LEU A 2 -37.49 22.73 -10.77
N THR A 3 -36.63 22.94 -9.77
CA THR A 3 -35.19 23.24 -9.91
C THR A 3 -34.42 21.96 -10.27
N ALA A 4 -33.57 22.04 -11.30
CA ALA A 4 -32.77 20.92 -11.78
C ALA A 4 -31.31 20.99 -11.27
N ILE A 5 -30.94 19.95 -10.51
CA ILE A 5 -29.69 19.18 -10.58
C ILE A 5 -28.36 19.95 -10.39
N SER A 6 -27.92 20.06 -9.12
CA SER A 6 -26.49 20.14 -8.77
C SER A 6 -25.99 18.72 -8.45
N GLY A 7 -25.28 18.10 -9.37
CA GLY A 7 -24.77 16.75 -9.17
C GLY A 7 -23.77 16.33 -10.23
N SER A 8 -22.68 17.07 -10.43
CA SER A 8 -21.61 16.61 -11.34
C SER A 8 -20.19 17.11 -11.02
N MET A 9 -19.94 17.95 -10.02
CA MET A 9 -18.59 18.51 -9.83
C MET A 9 -17.63 17.65 -8.97
N ASN A 10 -18.11 16.61 -8.28
CA ASN A 10 -17.26 15.80 -7.38
C ASN A 10 -16.63 14.55 -8.03
N ALA A 11 -17.04 14.15 -9.23
CA ALA A 11 -16.54 12.90 -9.84
C ALA A 11 -15.25 13.08 -10.67
N GLN A 12 -14.89 14.32 -11.02
CA GLN A 12 -13.75 14.60 -11.92
C GLN A 12 -12.47 15.08 -11.20
N GLN A 13 -12.50 15.33 -9.88
CA GLN A 13 -11.29 15.69 -9.12
C GLN A 13 -10.49 14.49 -8.58
N ASN A 14 -11.04 13.27 -8.64
CA ASN A 14 -10.38 12.06 -8.13
C ASN A 14 -9.52 11.30 -9.15
N GLN A 15 -9.50 11.70 -10.43
CA GLN A 15 -8.81 10.93 -11.47
C GLN A 15 -7.27 11.09 -11.48
N THR A 16 -6.68 11.91 -10.61
CA THR A 16 -5.23 12.13 -10.53
C THR A 16 -4.56 11.66 -9.23
N GLN A 17 -5.28 10.95 -8.35
CA GLN A 17 -4.72 10.47 -7.07
C GLN A 17 -4.36 8.98 -7.05
N ASP A 18 -4.88 8.17 -7.96
CA ASP A 18 -4.56 6.74 -7.99
C ASP A 18 -3.35 6.45 -8.88
N LEU A 19 -2.57 5.44 -8.50
CA LEU A 19 -1.54 4.88 -9.36
C LEU A 19 -2.20 4.12 -10.52
N PRO A 20 -1.70 4.29 -11.76
CA PRO A 20 -2.17 3.48 -12.87
C PRO A 20 -1.86 2.00 -12.61
N LEU A 21 -2.89 1.15 -12.74
CA LEU A 21 -2.71 -0.29 -12.62
C LEU A 21 -1.84 -0.83 -13.78
N PRO A 22 -0.92 -1.77 -13.50
CA PRO A 22 -0.05 -2.32 -14.52
C PRO A 22 -0.87 -3.16 -15.52
N ALA A 23 -0.46 -3.13 -16.79
CA ALA A 23 -1.07 -3.95 -17.81
C ALA A 23 -0.75 -5.44 -17.56
N ILE A 24 -1.77 -6.23 -17.22
CA ILE A 24 -1.59 -7.64 -16.89
C ILE A 24 -1.28 -8.44 -18.16
N PRO A 25 -0.17 -9.20 -18.21
CA PRO A 25 0.15 -10.07 -19.33
C PRO A 25 -0.99 -11.05 -19.65
N ALA A 26 -1.35 -11.17 -20.93
CA ALA A 26 -2.40 -12.09 -21.38
C ALA A 26 -2.06 -13.58 -21.16
N THR A 27 -0.80 -13.88 -20.84
CA THR A 27 -0.31 -15.20 -20.47
C THR A 27 -0.77 -15.63 -19.06
N LEU A 28 -1.09 -14.70 -18.16
CA LEU A 28 -1.57 -15.00 -16.81
C LEU A 28 -3.08 -15.27 -16.83
N ARG A 29 -3.46 -16.52 -16.56
CA ARG A 29 -4.82 -17.03 -16.80
C ARG A 29 -5.63 -17.18 -15.51
N THR A 30 -4.98 -17.44 -14.38
CA THR A 30 -5.69 -17.66 -13.13
C THR A 30 -5.86 -16.37 -12.34
N PRO A 31 -6.92 -16.24 -11.50
CA PRO A 31 -7.07 -15.08 -10.62
C PRO A 31 -5.87 -14.86 -9.70
N HIS A 32 -5.29 -15.93 -9.16
CA HIS A 32 -4.13 -15.86 -8.27
C HIS A 32 -2.88 -15.32 -8.98
N GLU A 33 -2.54 -15.84 -10.16
CA GLU A 33 -1.40 -15.32 -10.95
C GLU A 33 -1.55 -13.83 -11.27
N ARG A 34 -2.77 -13.41 -11.61
CA ARG A 34 -3.07 -12.02 -11.94
C ARG A 34 -2.98 -11.12 -10.71
N ALA A 35 -3.48 -11.57 -9.55
CA ALA A 35 -3.38 -10.85 -8.28
C ALA A 35 -1.93 -10.72 -7.81
N SER A 36 -1.14 -11.80 -7.88
CA SER A 36 0.29 -11.78 -7.57
C SER A 36 1.05 -10.79 -8.45
N TYR A 37 0.75 -10.78 -9.76
CA TYR A 37 1.36 -9.82 -10.69
C TYR A 37 0.97 -8.38 -10.36
N LEU A 38 -0.32 -8.13 -10.12
CA LEU A 38 -0.79 -6.80 -9.73
C LEU A 38 -0.12 -6.31 -8.46
N LEU A 39 0.03 -7.15 -7.43
CA LEU A 39 0.72 -6.79 -6.19
C LEU A 39 2.19 -6.42 -6.44
N ALA A 40 2.93 -7.27 -7.14
CA ALA A 40 4.35 -7.05 -7.41
C ALA A 40 4.61 -5.75 -8.20
N HIS A 41 3.68 -5.35 -9.06
CA HIS A 41 3.82 -4.22 -9.97
C HIS A 41 2.97 -3.00 -9.61
N PHE A 42 2.22 -3.04 -8.49
CA PHE A 42 1.27 -1.99 -8.12
C PHE A 42 1.94 -0.61 -8.02
N TRP A 43 3.12 -0.58 -7.41
CA TRP A 43 3.86 0.65 -7.11
C TRP A 43 4.86 1.05 -8.20
N ASP A 44 4.90 0.36 -9.35
CA ASP A 44 5.92 0.58 -10.40
C ASP A 44 5.92 1.98 -10.99
N SER A 45 4.76 2.61 -11.10
CA SER A 45 4.63 3.98 -11.59
C SER A 45 4.97 5.06 -10.54
N MET A 46 5.33 4.65 -9.32
CA MET A 46 5.71 5.53 -8.23
C MET A 46 7.23 5.53 -8.00
N SER A 47 7.80 6.74 -7.94
CA SER A 47 9.13 6.98 -7.37
C SER A 47 8.98 7.50 -5.95
N PHE A 48 9.76 6.94 -5.01
CA PHE A 48 9.83 7.44 -3.64
C PHE A 48 10.72 8.68 -3.49
N ASP A 49 11.54 9.00 -4.50
CA ASP A 49 12.30 10.24 -4.59
C ASP A 49 11.40 11.45 -4.90
N ASP A 50 10.23 11.23 -5.49
CA ASP A 50 9.19 12.26 -5.66
C ASP A 50 8.50 12.55 -4.32
N THR A 51 9.18 13.32 -3.47
CA THR A 51 8.71 13.66 -2.12
C THR A 51 7.39 14.43 -2.09
N LEU A 52 6.95 15.05 -3.20
CA LEU A 52 5.63 15.68 -3.27
C LEU A 52 4.51 14.63 -3.25
N ARG A 53 4.75 13.45 -3.85
CA ARG A 53 3.80 12.33 -3.86
C ARG A 53 4.03 11.36 -2.72
N SER A 54 5.29 10.96 -2.48
CA SER A 54 5.63 9.92 -1.50
C SER A 54 5.39 10.34 -0.06
N ARG A 55 5.37 11.64 0.24
CA ARG A 55 5.03 12.18 1.55
C ARG A 55 3.61 12.74 1.64
N ASN A 56 2.80 12.62 0.59
CA ASN A 56 1.41 13.07 0.61
C ASN A 56 0.53 12.01 1.29
N PRO A 57 -0.06 12.27 2.48
CA PRO A 57 -0.77 11.25 3.23
C PRO A 57 -2.00 10.71 2.50
N GLY A 58 -2.81 11.59 1.89
CA GLY A 58 -4.03 11.17 1.20
C GLY A 58 -3.74 10.31 -0.03
N PHE A 59 -2.71 10.69 -0.80
CA PHE A 59 -2.24 9.91 -1.95
C PHE A 59 -1.72 8.53 -1.51
N MET A 60 -0.85 8.48 -0.51
CA MET A 60 -0.28 7.23 0.00
C MET A 60 -1.34 6.31 0.62
N GLU A 61 -2.27 6.88 1.38
CA GLU A 61 -3.37 6.17 2.02
C GLU A 61 -4.30 5.51 1.00
N GLN A 62 -4.77 6.28 0.01
CA GLN A 62 -5.66 5.74 -1.01
C GLN A 62 -5.00 4.61 -1.81
N ASN A 63 -3.73 4.79 -2.18
CA ASN A 63 -2.99 3.77 -2.93
C ASN A 63 -2.64 2.55 -2.07
N LEU A 64 -2.36 2.73 -0.78
CA LEU A 64 -2.18 1.59 0.13
C LEU A 64 -3.48 0.81 0.30
N VAL A 65 -4.62 1.47 0.48
CA VAL A 65 -5.93 0.78 0.58
C VAL A 65 -6.23 0.00 -0.70
N ASN A 66 -6.00 0.60 -1.87
CA ASN A 66 -6.16 -0.06 -3.15
C ASN A 66 -5.23 -1.29 -3.27
N TYR A 67 -3.96 -1.16 -2.85
CA TYR A 67 -2.98 -2.24 -2.81
C TYR A 67 -3.41 -3.39 -1.88
N LEU A 68 -3.82 -3.06 -0.65
CA LEU A 68 -4.27 -4.02 0.36
C LEU A 68 -5.57 -4.74 -0.05
N SER A 69 -6.43 -4.12 -0.85
CA SER A 69 -7.64 -4.78 -1.38
C SER A 69 -7.34 -5.98 -2.29
N LEU A 70 -6.11 -6.08 -2.83
CA LEU A 70 -5.67 -7.21 -3.65
C LEU A 70 -5.21 -8.41 -2.81
N PHE A 71 -4.95 -8.21 -1.51
CA PHE A 71 -4.37 -9.24 -0.64
C PHE A 71 -5.22 -10.51 -0.56
N PRO A 72 -6.55 -10.46 -0.40
CA PRO A 72 -7.39 -11.66 -0.35
C PRO A 72 -7.37 -12.52 -1.62
N HIS A 73 -6.85 -11.99 -2.73
CA HIS A 73 -6.80 -12.67 -4.02
C HIS A 73 -5.43 -13.27 -4.34
N ALA A 74 -4.40 -12.96 -3.55
CA ALA A 74 -3.05 -13.43 -3.76
C ALA A 74 -2.63 -14.46 -2.69
N PRO A 75 -1.80 -15.45 -3.06
CA PRO A 75 -1.21 -16.38 -2.10
C PRO A 75 -0.27 -15.64 -1.13
N ALA A 76 -0.05 -16.19 0.06
CA ALA A 76 0.71 -15.56 1.14
C ALA A 76 2.12 -15.17 0.69
N GLU A 77 2.80 -16.05 -0.04
CA GLU A 77 4.15 -15.86 -0.55
C GLU A 77 4.24 -14.63 -1.46
N ALA A 78 3.24 -14.43 -2.33
CA ALA A 78 3.21 -13.28 -3.23
C ALA A 78 2.95 -11.97 -2.47
N ARG A 79 2.15 -12.00 -1.40
CA ARG A 79 1.94 -10.82 -0.54
C ARG A 79 3.21 -10.43 0.19
N THR A 80 3.91 -11.40 0.78
CA THR A 80 5.17 -11.16 1.49
C THR A 80 6.20 -10.54 0.56
N GLU A 81 6.42 -11.13 -0.62
CA GLU A 81 7.38 -10.60 -1.60
C GLU A 81 7.03 -9.18 -2.06
N ALA A 82 5.76 -8.93 -2.36
CA ALA A 82 5.32 -7.62 -2.82
C ALA A 82 5.44 -6.54 -1.72
N VAL A 83 5.15 -6.87 -0.46
CA VAL A 83 5.36 -5.95 0.67
C VAL A 83 6.85 -5.68 0.86
N HIS A 84 7.71 -6.69 0.80
CA HIS A 84 9.16 -6.49 0.91
C HIS A 84 9.69 -5.56 -0.18
N LEU A 85 9.27 -5.77 -1.44
CA LEU A 85 9.64 -4.90 -2.56
C LEU A 85 9.18 -3.45 -2.34
N LEU A 86 7.93 -3.27 -1.89
CA LEU A 86 7.39 -1.94 -1.59
C LEU A 86 8.21 -1.23 -0.49
N MET A 87 8.41 -1.90 0.64
CA MET A 87 9.13 -1.30 1.78
C MET A 87 10.59 -1.02 1.41
N GLN A 88 11.25 -1.90 0.67
CA GLN A 88 12.60 -1.66 0.16
C GLN A 88 12.67 -0.43 -0.75
N ARG A 89 11.69 -0.23 -1.65
CA ARG A 89 11.62 0.97 -2.50
C ARG A 89 11.40 2.24 -1.68
N ALA A 90 10.61 2.15 -0.61
CA ALA A 90 10.35 3.28 0.29
C ALA A 90 11.58 3.72 1.08
N GLU A 91 12.64 2.89 1.18
CA GLU A 91 13.89 3.25 1.88
C GLU A 91 14.60 4.46 1.27
N ALA A 92 14.28 4.84 0.02
CA ALA A 92 14.77 6.05 -0.62
C ALA A 92 14.37 7.33 0.15
N ASP A 93 13.27 7.30 0.91
CA ASP A 93 12.79 8.44 1.69
C ASP A 93 12.21 8.02 3.05
N LYS A 94 12.96 8.29 4.14
CA LYS A 94 12.56 7.91 5.50
C LYS A 94 11.17 8.42 5.91
N PRO A 95 10.78 9.68 5.65
CA PRO A 95 9.41 10.14 5.95
C PRO A 95 8.32 9.35 5.21
N ALA A 96 8.51 9.05 3.91
CA ALA A 96 7.57 8.21 3.17
C ALA A 96 7.51 6.77 3.71
N TYR A 97 8.66 6.19 4.08
CA TYR A 97 8.72 4.87 4.72
C TYR A 97 7.92 4.83 6.02
N LEU A 98 8.11 5.82 6.90
CA LEU A 98 7.39 5.91 8.17
C LEU A 98 5.90 6.14 7.96
N LEU A 99 5.51 7.00 7.02
CA LEU A 99 4.11 7.19 6.63
C LEU A 99 3.47 5.87 6.19
N LEU A 100 4.16 5.08 5.36
CA LEU A 100 3.67 3.79 4.90
C LEU A 100 3.52 2.79 6.07
N ALA A 101 4.49 2.76 7.00
CA ALA A 101 4.43 1.93 8.20
C ALA A 101 3.25 2.31 9.11
N GLU A 102 3.02 3.61 9.33
CA GLU A 102 1.88 4.12 10.10
C GLU A 102 0.54 3.75 9.46
N LEU A 103 0.44 3.88 8.13
CA LEU A 103 -0.77 3.50 7.39
C LEU A 103 -0.99 1.98 7.42
N ALA A 104 0.07 1.16 7.31
CA ALA A 104 -0.05 -0.29 7.43
C ALA A 104 -0.59 -0.69 8.82
N GLU A 105 -0.08 -0.10 9.91
CA GLU A 105 -0.59 -0.34 11.26
C GLU A 105 -2.06 0.13 11.42
N LYS A 106 -2.38 1.31 10.88
CA LYS A 106 -3.74 1.87 10.89
C LYS A 106 -4.75 0.91 10.28
N TYR A 107 -4.44 0.31 9.13
CA TYR A 107 -5.39 -0.53 8.40
C TYR A 107 -5.37 -1.99 8.82
N LEU A 108 -4.20 -2.54 9.14
CA LEU A 108 -4.04 -3.99 9.33
C LEU A 108 -4.04 -4.40 10.81
N TYR A 109 -3.71 -3.50 11.73
CA TYR A 109 -3.59 -3.84 13.16
C TYR A 109 -4.63 -3.17 14.05
N THR A 110 -5.05 -1.93 13.73
CA THR A 110 -5.95 -1.16 14.58
C THR A 110 -7.33 -1.81 14.73
N ILE A 111 -7.79 -1.98 15.98
CA ILE A 111 -9.10 -2.53 16.31
C ILE A 111 -10.20 -1.70 15.64
N GLY A 112 -11.12 -2.38 14.96
CA GLY A 112 -12.25 -1.75 14.27
C GLY A 112 -11.93 -1.30 12.84
N SER A 113 -10.70 -1.49 12.35
CA SER A 113 -10.43 -1.38 10.92
C SER A 113 -11.14 -2.50 10.15
N PRO A 114 -11.88 -2.18 9.07
CA PRO A 114 -12.47 -3.21 8.20
C PRO A 114 -11.44 -4.10 7.50
N MET A 115 -10.19 -3.64 7.40
CA MET A 115 -9.08 -4.36 6.77
C MET A 115 -8.16 -5.04 7.79
N GLN A 116 -8.54 -5.05 9.08
CA GLN A 116 -7.73 -5.61 10.15
C GLN A 116 -7.38 -7.07 9.85
N SER A 117 -6.09 -7.39 9.84
CA SER A 117 -5.57 -8.73 9.67
C SER A 117 -4.10 -8.76 10.07
N GLU A 118 -3.82 -9.43 11.18
CA GLU A 118 -2.45 -9.62 11.68
C GLU A 118 -1.60 -10.40 10.66
N GLU A 119 -2.16 -11.41 9.99
CA GLU A 119 -1.49 -12.15 8.92
C GLU A 119 -0.99 -11.23 7.80
N HIS A 120 -1.80 -10.26 7.39
CA HIS A 120 -1.40 -9.28 6.37
C HIS A 120 -0.41 -8.23 6.90
N PHE A 121 -0.35 -8.03 8.21
CA PHE A 121 0.54 -7.06 8.85
C PHE A 121 1.96 -7.61 9.08
N ILE A 122 2.11 -8.92 9.30
CA ILE A 122 3.40 -9.57 9.56
C ILE A 122 4.49 -9.17 8.53
N PRO A 123 4.25 -9.21 7.20
CA PRO A 123 5.29 -8.83 6.23
C PRO A 123 5.75 -7.37 6.36
N PHE A 124 4.87 -6.46 6.79
CA PHE A 124 5.27 -5.07 7.06
C PHE A 124 6.14 -5.01 8.31
N LEU A 125 5.75 -5.70 9.38
CA LEU A 125 6.52 -5.76 10.61
C LEU A 125 7.92 -6.34 10.38
N GLU A 126 8.03 -7.42 9.61
CA GLU A 126 9.30 -8.04 9.23
C GLU A 126 10.18 -7.06 8.45
N ALA A 127 9.64 -6.38 7.44
CA ALA A 127 10.39 -5.37 6.68
C ALA A 127 10.89 -4.22 7.59
N ILE A 128 10.03 -3.70 8.48
CA ILE A 128 10.38 -2.61 9.41
C ILE A 128 11.42 -3.06 10.44
N ALA A 129 11.34 -4.30 10.94
CA ALA A 129 12.31 -4.80 11.91
C ALA A 129 13.72 -4.97 11.33
N HIS A 130 13.83 -5.22 10.03
CA HIS A 130 15.10 -5.54 9.35
C HIS A 130 15.71 -4.40 8.53
N THR A 131 14.94 -3.37 8.14
CA THR A 131 15.46 -2.25 7.33
C THR A 131 16.66 -1.55 7.98
N PRO A 132 17.76 -1.24 7.27
CA PRO A 132 18.85 -0.45 7.82
C PRO A 132 18.49 1.04 8.04
N LEU A 133 17.35 1.50 7.51
CA LEU A 133 16.91 2.90 7.55
C LEU A 133 16.54 3.39 8.96
N LEU A 134 16.04 2.48 9.80
CA LEU A 134 15.52 2.79 11.12
C LEU A 134 16.51 2.38 12.23
N ASN A 135 16.55 3.19 13.29
CA ASN A 135 17.33 2.89 14.49
C ASN A 135 16.61 1.90 15.41
N ASP A 136 17.26 1.45 16.47
CA ASP A 136 16.68 0.44 17.38
C ASP A 136 15.44 0.93 18.14
N THR A 137 15.35 2.23 18.45
CA THR A 137 14.17 2.81 19.09
C THR A 137 12.97 2.75 18.16
N GLU A 138 13.15 3.13 16.89
CA GLU A 138 12.12 3.07 15.85
C GLU A 138 11.68 1.63 15.56
N LYS A 139 12.60 0.66 15.70
CA LYS A 139 12.31 -0.77 15.52
C LYS A 139 11.73 -1.46 16.75
N SER A 140 11.67 -0.80 17.90
CA SER A 140 11.24 -1.43 19.17
C SER A 140 9.80 -1.94 19.11
N ARG A 141 8.87 -1.10 18.63
CA ARG A 141 7.46 -1.46 18.46
C ARG A 141 7.25 -2.61 17.47
N PRO A 142 7.73 -2.54 16.20
CA PRO A 142 7.50 -3.61 15.25
C PRO A 142 8.12 -4.94 15.71
N ARG A 143 9.29 -4.92 16.37
CA ARG A 143 9.88 -6.14 16.97
C ARG A 143 9.08 -6.72 18.13
N PHE A 144 8.34 -5.90 18.86
CA PHE A 144 7.45 -6.36 19.94
C PHE A 144 6.15 -6.98 19.40
N LEU A 145 5.73 -6.58 18.21
CA LEU A 145 4.51 -7.07 17.56
C LEU A 145 4.72 -8.32 16.68
N LEU A 146 5.98 -8.72 16.43
CA LEU A 146 6.37 -9.98 15.77
C LEU A 146 6.46 -11.12 16.78
#